data_AF-A0A1H8KX26-F1
#
_entry.id   AF-A0A1H8KX26-F1
#
_cell.length_a   1.000
_cell.length_b   1.000
_cell.length_c   1.000
_cell.angle_alpha   90.00
_cell.angle_beta   90.00
_cell.angle_gamma   90.00
#
_symmetry.space_group_name_H-M   'P 1'
#
loop_
_entity.id
_entity.type
_entity.pdbx_description
1 polymer ?
#
loop_
_entity_poly.entity_id
_entity_poly.type
_entity_poly.pdbx_seq_one_letter_code
_entity_poly.pdbx_strand_id
1 'polypeptide(L)'
;MKKKFRHILKAVAKDGELSVEEAISRLSTNENSHTDLYPLSLLIEEGFLGLTFTPGQILGAERMREYSLAITLHMLRLPKNENGIVEYNGITSEGSLNAKDEKVFIKAKGQLHLDEYARKWEERAVYVLLGVFVAIGTQYLRQTLGLG
;
A
#
# COMPACT_ATOMS: atom_id res chain seq x y z
N MET A 1 4.03 -1.43 9.61
CA MET A 1 3.83 -0.49 8.48
C MET A 1 4.31 -1.04 7.13
N LYS A 2 5.61 -1.39 6.95
CA LYS A 2 6.18 -1.84 5.65
C LYS A 2 5.47 -3.04 4.98
N LYS A 3 4.92 -3.99 5.76
CA LYS A 3 4.20 -5.16 5.22
C LYS A 3 2.86 -4.78 4.60
N LYS A 4 2.04 -3.95 5.28
CA LYS A 4 0.75 -3.44 4.77
C LYS A 4 0.97 -2.62 3.48
N PHE A 5 1.97 -1.73 3.50
CA PHE A 5 2.38 -0.91 2.34
C PHE A 5 2.68 -1.76 1.09
N ARG A 6 3.54 -2.79 1.24
CA ARG A 6 3.87 -3.69 0.13
C ARG A 6 2.67 -4.53 -0.33
N HIS A 7 1.85 -4.98 0.61
CA HIS A 7 0.70 -5.82 0.29
C HIS A 7 -0.29 -5.08 -0.60
N ILE A 8 -0.64 -3.84 -0.26
CA ILE A 8 -1.57 -3.06 -1.08
C ILE A 8 -0.95 -2.62 -2.41
N LEU A 9 0.33 -2.23 -2.42
CA LEU A 9 0.99 -1.86 -3.67
C LEU A 9 1.03 -3.04 -4.67
N LYS A 10 1.32 -4.25 -4.18
CA LYS A 10 1.27 -5.48 -5.00
C LYS A 10 -0.15 -5.83 -5.44
N ALA A 11 -1.13 -5.62 -4.58
CA ALA A 11 -2.55 -5.84 -4.89
C ALA A 11 -2.99 -4.96 -6.06
N VAL A 12 -2.76 -3.65 -5.97
CA VAL A 12 -3.10 -2.71 -7.05
C VAL A 12 -2.30 -3.03 -8.32
N ALA A 13 -1.02 -3.38 -8.21
CA ALA A 13 -0.20 -3.73 -9.37
C ALA A 13 -0.67 -4.99 -10.11
N LYS A 14 -1.20 -5.97 -9.37
CA LYS A 14 -1.69 -7.23 -9.95
C LYS A 14 -2.95 -7.00 -10.80
N ASP A 15 -3.86 -6.19 -10.27
CA ASP A 15 -5.17 -5.96 -10.88
C ASP A 15 -5.17 -4.70 -11.78
N GLY A 16 -4.07 -3.93 -11.78
CA GLY A 16 -3.87 -2.66 -12.49
C GLY A 16 -4.54 -1.48 -11.79
N GLU A 17 -5.79 -1.68 -11.37
CA GLU A 17 -6.63 -0.74 -10.64
C GLU A 17 -7.52 -1.50 -9.63
N LEU A 18 -7.89 -0.83 -8.54
CA LEU A 18 -8.86 -1.32 -7.56
C LEU A 18 -9.86 -0.21 -7.24
N SER A 19 -11.08 -0.56 -6.84
CA SER A 19 -11.97 0.47 -6.27
C SER A 19 -11.40 1.00 -4.95
N VAL A 20 -11.76 2.23 -4.60
CA VAL A 20 -11.33 2.85 -3.33
C VAL A 20 -11.91 2.07 -2.15
N GLU A 21 -13.15 1.58 -2.25
CA GLU A 21 -13.77 0.71 -1.25
C GLU A 21 -12.95 -0.57 -1.03
N GLU A 22 -12.51 -1.22 -2.11
CA GLU A 22 -11.72 -2.44 -2.03
C GLU A 22 -10.32 -2.18 -1.47
N ALA A 23 -9.70 -1.06 -1.84
CA ALA A 23 -8.41 -0.65 -1.28
C ALA A 23 -8.50 -0.39 0.24
N ILE A 24 -9.59 0.27 0.69
CA ILE A 24 -9.88 0.53 2.10
C ILE A 24 -10.10 -0.78 2.86
N SER A 25 -10.94 -1.67 2.34
CA SER A 25 -11.30 -2.93 3.01
C SER A 25 -10.11 -3.89 3.16
N ARG A 26 -9.15 -3.86 2.23
CA ARG A 26 -7.89 -4.63 2.32
C ARG A 26 -6.94 -4.14 3.43
N LEU A 27 -7.13 -2.93 3.97
CA LEU A 27 -6.24 -2.35 4.99
C LEU A 27 -6.89 -2.13 6.35
N SER A 28 -8.13 -1.65 6.35
CA SER A 28 -8.86 -1.22 7.53
C SER A 28 -9.83 -2.31 7.98
N THR A 29 -9.47 -2.93 9.10
CA THR A 29 -10.35 -3.81 9.87
C THR A 29 -11.21 -3.04 10.86
N ASN A 30 -10.87 -1.77 11.14
CA ASN A 30 -11.54 -0.95 12.14
C ASN A 30 -12.34 0.18 11.47
N GLU A 31 -13.67 0.08 11.56
CA GLU A 31 -14.60 1.04 10.96
C GLU A 31 -14.66 2.38 11.70
N ASN A 32 -14.08 2.47 12.90
CA ASN A 32 -14.17 3.64 13.77
C ASN A 32 -12.93 4.56 13.69
N SER A 33 -11.89 4.18 12.92
CA SER A 33 -10.64 4.92 12.88
C SER A 33 -10.02 5.02 11.49
N HIS A 34 -9.56 6.23 11.15
CA HIS A 34 -8.77 6.52 9.96
C HIS A 34 -7.32 5.99 10.04
N THR A 35 -6.85 5.56 11.22
CA THR A 35 -5.43 5.21 11.44
C THR A 35 -4.93 4.04 10.58
N ASP A 36 -5.80 3.09 10.24
CA ASP A 36 -5.43 1.98 9.37
C ASP A 36 -5.25 2.39 7.90
N LEU A 37 -5.67 3.60 7.53
CA LEU A 37 -5.63 4.13 6.17
C LEU A 37 -4.35 4.94 5.89
N TYR A 38 -3.56 5.30 6.90
CA TYR A 38 -2.27 5.98 6.70
C TYR A 38 -1.35 5.28 5.68
N PRO A 39 -1.21 3.94 5.66
CA PRO A 39 -0.41 3.27 4.65
C PRO A 39 -0.88 3.54 3.22
N LEU A 40 -2.18 3.63 2.99
CA LEU A 40 -2.75 3.97 1.68
C LEU A 40 -2.53 5.44 1.35
N SER A 41 -2.77 6.32 2.32
CA SER A 41 -2.56 7.76 2.15
C SER A 41 -1.11 8.08 1.80
N LEU A 42 -0.15 7.46 2.50
CA LEU A 42 1.28 7.63 2.22
C LEU A 42 1.65 7.17 0.81
N LEU A 43 1.12 6.04 0.35
CA LEU A 43 1.36 5.56 -1.02
C LEU A 43 0.87 6.54 -2.09
N ILE A 44 -0.27 7.18 -1.85
CA ILE A 44 -0.87 8.15 -2.77
C ILE A 44 -0.07 9.46 -2.75
N GLU A 45 0.23 9.99 -1.56
CA GLU A 45 0.98 11.23 -1.37
C GLU A 45 2.42 11.12 -1.88
N GLU A 46 3.10 10.00 -1.62
CA GLU A 46 4.44 9.75 -2.15
C GLU A 46 4.44 9.42 -3.65
N GLY A 47 3.27 9.32 -4.28
CA GLY A 47 3.11 9.14 -5.72
C GLY A 47 3.35 7.71 -6.22
N PHE A 48 3.33 6.71 -5.33
CA PHE A 48 3.33 5.30 -5.74
C PHE A 48 1.97 4.87 -6.29
N LEU A 49 0.89 5.42 -5.73
CA LEU A 49 -0.50 5.22 -6.16
C LEU A 49 -1.15 6.53 -6.60
N GLY A 50 -2.22 6.42 -7.38
CA GLY A 50 -3.08 7.52 -7.80
C GLY A 50 -4.54 7.27 -7.43
N LEU A 51 -5.32 8.35 -7.44
CA LEU A 51 -6.76 8.36 -7.26
C LEU A 51 -7.42 9.01 -8.46
N THR A 52 -8.64 8.58 -8.79
CA THR A 52 -9.47 9.19 -9.86
C THR A 52 -10.14 10.49 -9.42
N PHE A 53 -10.27 10.71 -8.12
CA PHE A 53 -10.76 11.98 -7.55
C PHE A 53 -9.64 12.76 -6.87
N THR A 54 -9.87 14.06 -6.70
CA THR A 54 -8.98 14.92 -5.92
C THR A 54 -9.47 14.97 -4.47
N PRO A 55 -8.65 14.54 -3.49
CA PRO A 55 -9.01 14.63 -2.08
C PRO A 55 -9.19 16.09 -1.67
N GLY A 56 -10.22 16.36 -0.87
CA GLY A 56 -10.40 17.66 -0.24
C GLY A 56 -9.25 17.97 0.72
N GLN A 57 -8.89 19.25 0.83
CA GLN A 57 -7.97 19.71 1.86
C GLN A 57 -8.75 20.02 3.14
N ILE A 58 -8.22 19.56 4.27
CA ILE A 58 -8.78 19.87 5.59
C ILE A 58 -8.08 21.11 6.11
N LEU A 59 -8.87 22.13 6.47
CA LEU A 59 -8.37 23.38 7.06
C LEU A 59 -7.52 23.08 8.30
N GLY A 60 -6.30 23.64 8.34
CA GLY A 60 -5.34 23.42 9.44
C GLY A 60 -4.45 22.18 9.30
N ALA A 61 -4.70 21.31 8.31
CA ALA A 61 -3.88 20.12 8.02
C ALA A 61 -3.09 20.24 6.70
N GLU A 62 -2.84 21.46 6.23
CA GLU A 62 -2.16 21.75 4.95
C GLU A 62 -0.77 21.10 4.86
N ARG A 63 -0.08 21.01 6.00
CA ARG A 63 1.27 20.39 6.12
C ARG A 63 1.22 18.88 6.34
N MET A 64 0.04 18.29 6.51
CA MET A 64 -0.18 16.87 6.80
C MET A 64 -1.20 16.31 5.79
N ARG A 65 -0.78 16.24 4.53
CA ARG A 65 -1.66 15.81 3.43
C ARG A 65 -2.08 14.35 3.58
N GLU A 66 -1.20 13.51 4.12
CA GLU A 66 -1.46 12.11 4.43
C GLU A 66 -2.57 11.93 5.48
N TYR A 67 -2.63 12.84 6.46
CA TYR A 67 -3.70 12.87 7.46
C TYR A 67 -5.03 13.27 6.83
N SER A 68 -5.01 14.36 6.05
CA SER A 68 -6.20 14.83 5.34
C SER A 68 -6.78 13.71 4.46
N LEU A 69 -5.90 13.05 3.70
CA LEU A 69 -6.27 11.94 2.83
C LEU A 69 -6.79 10.72 3.61
N ALA A 70 -6.17 10.37 4.74
CA ALA A 70 -6.65 9.26 5.57
C ALA A 70 -8.07 9.52 6.09
N ILE A 71 -8.37 10.75 6.48
CA ILE A 71 -9.72 11.15 6.90
C ILE A 71 -10.69 11.13 5.72
N THR A 72 -10.32 11.68 4.56
CA THR A 72 -11.18 11.62 3.37
C THR A 72 -11.52 10.18 3.00
N LEU A 73 -10.52 9.29 2.96
CA LEU A 73 -10.73 7.87 2.68
C LEU A 73 -11.62 7.21 3.75
N HIS A 74 -11.47 7.59 5.02
CA HIS A 74 -12.33 7.08 6.08
C HIS A 74 -13.78 7.53 5.93
N MET A 75 -14.01 8.81 5.67
CA MET A 75 -15.35 9.38 5.48
C MET A 75 -16.08 8.76 4.28
N LEU A 76 -15.37 8.32 3.25
CA LEU A 76 -15.97 7.62 2.10
C LEU A 76 -16.59 6.25 2.47
N ARG A 77 -16.21 5.65 3.60
CA ARG A 77 -16.79 4.39 4.11
C ARG A 77 -17.99 4.64 5.04
N LEU A 78 -18.08 5.82 5.65
CA LEU A 78 -19.10 6.10 6.64
C LEU A 78 -20.48 6.29 5.99
N PRO A 79 -21.56 5.90 6.68
CA PRO A 79 -22.91 6.12 6.18
C PRO A 79 -23.21 7.62 6.08
N LYS A 80 -23.83 8.03 4.97
CA LYS A 80 -24.33 9.40 4.79
C LYS A 80 -25.62 9.59 5.59
N ASN A 81 -25.82 10.77 6.15
CA ASN A 81 -27.08 11.12 6.81
C ASN A 81 -28.20 11.43 5.80
N GLU A 82 -29.40 11.78 6.28
CA GLU A 82 -30.57 12.09 5.44
C GLU A 82 -30.33 13.23 4.44
N ASN A 83 -29.37 14.11 4.72
CA ASN A 83 -28.97 15.23 3.87
C ASN A 83 -27.78 14.89 2.95
N GLY A 84 -27.30 13.63 2.95
CA GLY A 84 -26.14 13.20 2.17
C GLY A 84 -24.78 13.62 2.75
N ILE A 85 -24.75 14.08 3.99
CA ILE A 85 -23.56 14.61 4.68
C ILE A 85 -22.93 13.50 5.52
N VAL A 86 -21.60 13.45 5.53
CA VAL A 86 -20.79 12.62 6.45
C VAL A 86 -20.08 13.52 7.44
N GLU A 87 -20.10 13.16 8.71
CA GLU A 87 -19.35 13.85 9.77
C GLU A 87 -18.36 12.90 10.44
N TYR A 88 -17.11 13.34 10.59
CA TYR A 88 -16.08 12.61 11.33
C TYR A 88 -15.12 13.59 12.00
N ASN A 89 -14.91 13.45 13.32
CA ASN A 89 -14.03 14.32 14.12
C ASN A 89 -14.28 15.83 13.93
N GLY A 90 -15.55 16.24 13.83
CA GLY A 90 -15.93 17.64 13.60
C GLY A 90 -15.66 18.15 12.17
N ILE A 91 -15.37 17.25 11.24
CA ILE A 91 -15.16 17.55 9.82
C ILE A 91 -16.37 17.02 9.06
N THR A 92 -17.00 17.89 8.28
CA THR A 92 -18.13 17.55 7.43
C THR A 92 -17.66 17.40 5.98
N SER A 93 -18.17 16.38 5.31
CA SER A 93 -17.98 16.16 3.88
C SER A 93 -19.33 16.05 3.21
N GLU A 94 -19.56 16.92 2.23
CA GLU A 94 -20.76 16.95 1.40
C GLU A 94 -20.36 16.58 -0.03
N GLY A 95 -21.03 15.59 -0.63
CA GLY A 95 -20.73 15.22 -2.00
C GLY A 95 -21.28 13.88 -2.44
N SER A 96 -21.40 13.72 -3.76
CA SER A 96 -21.83 12.47 -4.41
C SER A 96 -20.70 11.45 -4.57
N LEU A 97 -19.49 11.72 -4.08
CA LEU A 97 -18.38 10.77 -4.14
C LEU A 97 -18.79 9.44 -3.50
N ASN A 98 -18.49 8.36 -4.22
CA ASN A 98 -18.80 7.00 -3.85
C ASN A 98 -17.55 6.14 -3.99
N ALA A 99 -17.14 5.49 -2.91
CA ALA A 99 -15.91 4.68 -2.87
C ALA A 99 -15.91 3.51 -3.88
N LYS A 100 -17.08 3.10 -4.36
CA LYS A 100 -17.25 2.03 -5.35
C LYS A 100 -16.89 2.45 -6.76
N ASP A 101 -17.18 3.71 -7.10
CA ASP A 101 -17.02 4.24 -8.46
C ASP A 101 -15.61 4.82 -8.65
N GLU A 102 -15.00 5.27 -7.57
CA GLU A 102 -13.64 5.79 -7.55
C GLU A 102 -12.59 4.67 -7.55
N LYS A 103 -11.46 4.92 -8.20
CA LYS A 103 -10.37 3.94 -8.36
C LYS A 103 -9.06 4.42 -7.77
N VAL A 104 -8.31 3.44 -7.25
CA VAL A 104 -6.90 3.50 -6.89
C VAL A 104 -6.11 2.76 -7.96
N PHE A 105 -5.12 3.41 -8.56
CA PHE A 105 -4.30 2.81 -9.61
C PHE A 105 -2.81 2.98 -9.32
N ILE A 106 -1.98 2.12 -9.90
CA ILE A 106 -0.53 2.21 -9.74
C ILE A 106 0.05 3.29 -10.64
N LYS A 107 0.94 4.13 -10.10
CA LYS A 107 1.71 5.11 -10.87
C LYS A 107 3.05 4.52 -11.31
N ALA A 108 3.70 5.17 -12.27
CA ALA A 108 5.03 4.77 -12.76
C ALA A 108 6.06 4.58 -11.62
N LYS A 109 6.07 5.47 -10.62
CA LYS A 109 6.93 5.34 -9.42
C LYS A 109 6.60 4.09 -8.61
N GLY A 110 5.32 3.76 -8.48
CA GLY A 110 4.81 2.52 -7.89
C GLY A 110 5.37 1.29 -8.58
N GLN A 111 5.27 1.27 -9.91
CA GLN A 111 5.72 0.16 -10.73
C GLN A 111 7.24 -0.05 -10.63
N LEU A 112 8.02 1.02 -10.82
CA LEU A 112 9.48 0.98 -10.70
C LEU A 112 9.93 0.46 -9.33
N HIS A 113 9.24 0.86 -8.27
CA HIS A 113 9.54 0.38 -6.93
C HIS A 113 9.34 -1.13 -6.80
N LEU A 114 8.27 -1.68 -7.38
CA LEU A 114 8.04 -3.13 -7.37
C LEU A 114 9.12 -3.89 -8.17
N ASP A 115 9.51 -3.36 -9.32
CA ASP A 115 10.53 -3.95 -10.19
C ASP A 115 11.90 -3.99 -9.49
N GLU A 116 12.31 -2.89 -8.84
CA GLU A 116 13.54 -2.84 -8.03
C GLU A 116 13.53 -3.89 -6.92
N TYR A 117 12.38 -4.08 -6.27
CA TYR A 117 12.23 -5.07 -5.21
C TYR A 117 12.31 -6.49 -5.74
N ALA A 118 11.72 -6.78 -6.90
CA ALA A 118 11.81 -8.08 -7.55
C ALA A 118 13.27 -8.43 -7.89
N ARG A 119 13.98 -7.48 -8.53
CA ARG A 119 15.39 -7.65 -8.89
C ARG A 119 16.29 -7.89 -7.68
N LYS A 120 16.11 -7.14 -6.59
CA LYS A 120 16.86 -7.37 -5.33
C LYS A 120 16.59 -8.73 -4.72
N TRP A 121 15.38 -9.29 -4.91
CA TRP A 121 15.05 -10.64 -4.46
C TRP A 121 15.73 -11.70 -5.31
N GLU A 122 15.78 -11.52 -6.63
CA GLU A 122 16.49 -12.40 -7.55
C GLU A 122 17.99 -12.43 -7.23
N GLU A 123 18.61 -11.27 -7.01
CA GLU A 123 20.02 -11.19 -6.61
C GLU A 123 20.29 -11.97 -5.31
N ARG A 124 19.42 -11.80 -4.30
CA ARG A 124 19.53 -12.57 -3.04
C ARG A 124 19.39 -14.06 -3.25
N ALA A 125 18.46 -14.49 -4.12
CA ALA A 125 18.27 -15.90 -4.42
C ALA A 125 19.52 -16.50 -5.08
N VAL A 126 20.15 -15.77 -6.01
CA VAL A 126 21.41 -16.18 -6.64
C VAL A 126 22.53 -16.32 -5.60
N TYR A 127 22.68 -15.35 -4.69
CA TYR A 127 23.70 -15.45 -3.62
C TYR A 127 23.46 -16.63 -2.68
N VAL A 128 22.21 -16.92 -2.35
CA VAL A 128 21.84 -18.09 -1.53
C VAL A 128 22.20 -19.38 -2.27
N LEU A 129 21.86 -19.50 -3.55
CA LEU A 129 22.20 -20.67 -4.36
C LEU A 129 23.72 -20.87 -4.45
N LEU A 130 24.48 -19.81 -4.74
CA LEU A 130 25.94 -19.88 -4.76
C LEU A 130 26.51 -20.34 -3.41
N GLY A 131 26.00 -19.81 -2.31
CA GLY A 131 26.39 -20.25 -0.95
C GLY A 131 26.12 -21.74 -0.72
N VAL A 132 24.95 -22.24 -1.15
CA VAL A 132 24.60 -23.66 -1.07
C VAL A 132 25.55 -24.51 -1.92
N PHE A 133 25.85 -24.10 -3.16
CA PHE A 133 26.79 -24.82 -4.02
C PHE A 133 28.20 -24.89 -3.42
N VAL A 134 28.70 -23.78 -2.86
CA VAL A 134 30.01 -23.74 -2.18
C VAL A 134 30.02 -24.63 -0.94
N ALA A 135 28.95 -24.64 -0.14
CA ALA A 135 28.84 -25.49 1.04
C ALA A 135 28.84 -26.98 0.66
N ILE A 136 28.06 -27.38 -0.36
CA ILE A 136 28.04 -28.75 -0.86
C ILE A 136 29.41 -29.16 -1.42
N GLY A 137 30.03 -28.29 -2.23
CA GLY A 137 31.34 -28.54 -2.82
C GLY A 137 32.43 -28.72 -1.78
N THR A 138 32.47 -27.86 -0.76
CA THR A 138 33.45 -27.97 0.34
C THR A 138 33.21 -29.23 1.19
N GLN A 139 31.97 -29.61 1.45
CA GLN A 139 31.65 -30.84 2.15
C GLN A 139 32.04 -32.10 1.37
N TYR A 140 31.81 -32.12 0.05
CA TYR A 140 32.24 -33.20 -0.82
C TYR A 140 33.77 -33.32 -0.85
N LEU A 141 34.49 -32.20 -1.02
CA LEU A 141 35.95 -32.16 -0.97
C LEU A 141 36.48 -32.70 0.36
N ARG A 142 35.89 -32.28 1.49
CA ARG A 142 36.27 -32.74 2.82
C ARG A 142 36.11 -34.26 2.96
N GLN A 143 35.03 -34.85 2.44
CA GLN A 143 34.82 -36.30 2.41
C GLN A 143 35.86 -37.02 1.54
N THR A 144 36.15 -36.51 0.34
CA THR A 144 37.11 -37.14 -0.59
C THR A 144 38.57 -37.06 -0.10
N LEU A 145 38.93 -36.01 0.63
CA LEU A 145 40.29 -35.80 1.15
C LEU A 145 40.52 -36.46 2.52
N GLY A 146 39.50 -37.11 3.10
CA GLY A 146 39.63 -37.78 4.40
C GLY A 146 39.91 -36.82 5.56
N LEU A 147 39.58 -35.53 5.41
CA LEU A 147 39.72 -34.50 6.46
C LEU A 147 38.53 -34.59 7.43
N GLY A 148 38.41 -35.74 8.10
CA GLY A 148 37.45 -36.01 9.17
C GLY A 148 38.00 -35.61 10.51
#